data_AF-A0A7X7G341-F1
#
_entry.id   AF-A0A7X7G341-F1
#
_cell.length_a   1.000
_cell.length_b   1.000
_cell.length_c   1.000
_cell.angle_alpha   90.00
_cell.angle_beta   90.00
_cell.angle_gamma   90.00
#
_symmetry.space_group_name_H-M   'P 1'
#
loop_
_entity.id
_entity.type
_entity.pdbx_description
1 polymer ?
#
loop_
_entity_poly.entity_id
_entity_poly.type
_entity_poly.pdbx_seq_one_letter_code
_entity_poly.pdbx_strand_id
1 'polypeptide(L)'
;HSEGGFADVCREFENLYICTCPFLGWNQTEKYVEIYGAGRLLFGSDLMDLPISWGLGPILYARISEADKRKILGGNLRRLMDKYRIWPRGWKR
;
A
#
# COMPACT_ATOMS: atom_id res chain seq x y z
N HIS A 1 10.31 -7.88 -4.52
CA HIS A 1 11.38 -7.07 -3.91
C HIS A 1 10.80 -6.26 -2.77
N SER A 2 10.69 -6.84 -1.57
CA SER A 2 10.07 -6.18 -0.42
C SER A 2 10.85 -6.54 0.84
N GLU A 3 11.22 -5.52 1.63
CA GLU A 3 12.06 -5.63 2.82
C GLU A 3 11.32 -5.02 4.04
N GLY A 4 11.45 -5.65 5.21
CA GLY A 4 10.82 -5.24 6.47
C GLY A 4 11.66 -4.25 7.29
N GLY A 5 12.94 -4.08 6.95
CA GLY A 5 13.91 -3.30 7.71
C GLY A 5 13.72 -1.76 7.72
N PHE A 6 12.68 -1.22 7.09
CA PHE A 6 12.43 0.23 7.08
C PHE A 6 11.44 0.70 8.16
N ALA A 7 11.08 -0.17 9.11
CA ALA A 7 10.09 0.12 10.14
C ALA A 7 10.44 1.39 10.95
N ASP A 8 11.69 1.49 11.41
CA ASP A 8 12.17 2.64 12.18
C ASP A 8 12.11 3.94 11.39
N VAL A 9 12.56 3.90 10.13
CA VAL A 9 12.55 5.05 9.23
C VAL A 9 11.10 5.50 8.94
N CYS A 10 10.17 4.55 8.74
CA CYS A 10 8.76 4.88 8.52
C CYS A 10 8.08 5.45 9.78
N ARG A 11 8.58 5.10 10.98
CA ARG A 11 8.11 5.69 12.24
C ARG A 11 8.67 7.10 12.45
N GLU A 12 9.93 7.32 12.10
CA GLU A 12 10.59 8.61 12.22
C GLU A 12 10.04 9.64 11.22
N PHE A 13 9.82 9.22 9.96
CA PHE A 13 9.42 10.13 8.88
C PHE A 13 7.96 9.93 8.49
N GLU A 14 7.11 10.88 8.90
CA GLU A 14 5.66 10.80 8.65
C GLU A 14 5.25 10.91 7.17
N ASN A 15 6.17 11.23 6.28
CA ASN A 15 5.94 11.31 4.83
C ASN A 15 6.47 10.08 4.07
N LEU A 16 6.97 9.06 4.75
CA LEU A 16 7.43 7.81 4.13
C LEU A 16 6.30 6.76 4.07
N TYR A 17 6.25 6.04 2.95
CA TYR A 17 5.24 5.03 2.62
C TYR A 17 5.89 3.84 1.90
N ILE A 18 5.31 2.65 2.05
CA ILE A 18 5.82 1.41 1.45
C ILE A 18 4.89 0.96 0.31
N CYS A 19 5.49 0.69 -0.85
CA CYS A 19 4.80 0.13 -2.01
C CYS A 19 4.56 -1.38 -1.84
N THR A 20 3.38 -1.87 -2.22
CA THR A 20 3.02 -3.29 -2.10
C THR A 20 3.53 -4.17 -3.25
N CYS A 21 4.32 -3.65 -4.18
CA CYS A 21 4.62 -4.30 -5.46
C CYS A 21 5.72 -5.39 -5.43
N PRO A 22 5.38 -6.65 -5.73
CA PRO A 22 4.28 -7.39 -5.14
C PRO A 22 4.71 -8.05 -3.82
N PHE A 23 3.80 -8.11 -2.85
CA PHE A 23 3.96 -8.86 -1.60
C PHE A 23 3.66 -10.36 -1.83
N LEU A 24 4.61 -11.07 -2.44
CA LEU A 24 4.45 -12.49 -2.81
C LEU A 24 4.84 -13.48 -1.71
N GLY A 25 5.44 -13.00 -0.61
CA GLY A 25 5.79 -13.86 0.52
C GLY A 25 4.54 -14.36 1.27
N TRP A 26 4.65 -15.54 1.89
CA TRP A 26 3.60 -16.07 2.73
C TRP A 26 3.26 -15.11 3.89
N ASN A 27 1.97 -14.79 4.02
CA ASN A 27 1.43 -13.82 4.97
C ASN A 27 2.15 -12.45 4.95
N GLN A 28 2.73 -12.07 3.81
CA GLN A 28 3.56 -10.87 3.76
C GLN A 28 2.72 -9.60 3.97
N THR A 29 1.51 -9.54 3.43
CA THR A 29 0.60 -8.41 3.66
C THR A 29 0.31 -8.24 5.15
N GLU A 30 -0.04 -9.31 5.85
CA GLU A 30 -0.33 -9.31 7.29
C GLU A 30 0.87 -8.81 8.09
N LYS A 31 2.05 -9.38 7.85
CA LYS A 31 3.30 -8.97 8.52
C LYS A 31 3.60 -7.49 8.27
N TYR A 32 3.38 -6.98 7.06
CA TYR A 32 3.68 -5.59 6.74
C TYR A 32 2.65 -4.63 7.32
N VAL A 33 1.39 -5.06 7.46
CA VAL A 33 0.39 -4.32 8.24
C VAL A 33 0.78 -4.26 9.71
N GLU A 34 1.32 -5.34 10.29
CA GLU A 34 1.82 -5.35 11.67
C GLU A 34 3.04 -4.43 11.86
N ILE A 35 4.02 -4.50 10.94
CA ILE A 35 5.27 -3.74 11.02
C ILE A 35 5.03 -2.24 10.79
N TYR A 36 4.32 -1.89 9.71
CA TYR A 36 4.21 -0.51 9.24
C TYR A 36 2.86 0.15 9.57
N GLY A 37 1.83 -0.64 9.84
CA GLY A 37 0.44 -0.17 9.88
C GLY A 37 -0.14 0.01 8.48
N ALA A 38 -1.40 -0.40 8.29
CA ALA A 38 -2.07 -0.31 7.00
C ALA A 38 -2.16 1.12 6.42
N GLY A 39 -2.07 2.16 7.24
CA GLY A 39 -2.05 3.56 6.79
C GLY A 39 -0.76 4.00 6.07
N ARG A 40 0.30 3.19 6.13
CA ARG A 40 1.63 3.43 5.52
C ARG A 40 1.86 2.66 4.23
N LEU A 41 0.95 1.77 3.86
CA LEU A 41 1.09 0.94 2.66
C LEU A 41 0.31 1.54 1.49
N LEU A 42 0.90 1.51 0.29
CA LEU A 42 0.29 1.98 -0.96
C LEU A 42 0.29 0.87 -2.00
N PHE A 43 -0.86 0.65 -2.63
CA PHE A 43 -0.97 -0.29 -3.72
C PHE A 43 -0.05 0.08 -4.90
N GLY A 44 0.76 -0.87 -5.33
CA GLY A 44 1.52 -0.82 -6.58
C GLY A 44 1.51 -2.18 -7.26
N SER A 45 1.34 -2.19 -8.58
CA SER A 45 1.11 -3.42 -9.37
C SER A 45 2.26 -3.84 -10.27
N ASP A 46 3.18 -2.94 -10.63
CA ASP A 46 4.10 -3.12 -11.76
C ASP A 46 3.39 -3.64 -13.01
N LEU A 47 2.24 -3.04 -13.37
CA LEU A 47 1.38 -3.60 -14.42
C LEU A 47 2.08 -3.89 -15.76
N MET A 48 3.15 -3.15 -16.07
CA MET A 48 3.93 -3.35 -17.30
C MET A 48 4.88 -4.55 -17.23
N ASP A 49 5.29 -4.95 -16.02
CA ASP A 49 6.27 -6.03 -15.79
C ASP A 49 5.61 -7.29 -15.20
N LEU A 50 4.49 -7.14 -14.48
CA LEU A 50 3.85 -8.21 -13.70
C LEU A 50 2.34 -8.29 -13.96
N PRO A 51 1.75 -9.50 -13.91
CA PRO A 51 0.30 -9.65 -13.94
C PRO A 51 -0.36 -8.87 -12.80
N ILE A 52 -1.40 -8.09 -13.11
CA ILE A 52 -2.09 -7.25 -12.11
C ILE A 52 -2.59 -8.04 -10.89
N SER A 53 -2.93 -9.32 -11.09
CA SER A 53 -3.38 -10.24 -10.05
C SER A 53 -2.32 -10.48 -8.98
N TRP A 54 -1.03 -10.37 -9.31
CA TRP A 54 0.07 -10.53 -8.36
C TRP A 54 0.17 -9.38 -7.36
N GLY A 55 -0.21 -8.17 -7.77
CA GLY A 55 -0.32 -7.04 -6.85
C GLY A 55 -1.61 -7.06 -6.04
N LEU A 56 -2.74 -7.45 -6.66
CA LEU A 56 -4.07 -7.40 -6.03
C LEU A 56 -4.35 -8.57 -5.09
N GLY A 57 -4.06 -9.79 -5.54
CA GLY A 57 -4.40 -11.04 -4.84
C GLY A 57 -3.92 -11.08 -3.39
N PRO A 58 -2.62 -10.82 -3.11
CA PRO A 58 -2.08 -10.85 -1.76
C PRO A 58 -2.76 -9.90 -0.78
N ILE A 59 -3.34 -8.79 -1.26
CA ILE A 59 -4.05 -7.83 -0.40
C ILE A 59 -5.50 -8.25 -0.21
N LEU A 60 -6.18 -8.68 -1.28
CA LEU A 60 -7.59 -9.09 -1.24
C LEU A 60 -7.81 -10.29 -0.31
N TYR A 61 -6.90 -11.27 -0.36
CA TYR A 61 -6.99 -12.50 0.41
C TYR A 61 -6.28 -12.46 1.77
N ALA A 62 -5.62 -11.35 2.11
CA ALA A 62 -4.97 -11.20 3.41
C ALA A 62 -5.98 -11.26 4.56
N ARG A 63 -5.56 -11.87 5.68
CA ARG A 63 -6.30 -11.96 6.94
C ARG A 63 -6.15 -10.67 7.77
N ILE A 64 -6.50 -9.54 7.16
CA ILE A 64 -6.55 -8.22 7.79
C ILE A 64 -7.98 -7.66 7.69
N SER A 65 -8.27 -6.58 8.40
CA SER A 65 -9.59 -5.95 8.36
C SER A 65 -9.92 -5.42 6.95
N GLU A 66 -11.20 -5.47 6.57
CA GLU A 66 -11.67 -4.88 5.31
C GLU A 66 -11.38 -3.37 5.23
N ALA A 67 -11.38 -2.68 6.38
CA ALA A 67 -10.99 -1.27 6.46
C ALA A 67 -9.51 -1.08 6.06
N ASP A 68 -8.62 -1.97 6.48
CA ASP A 68 -7.21 -1.90 6.12
C ASP A 68 -6.97 -2.25 4.65
N LYS A 69 -7.67 -3.26 4.10
CA LYS A 69 -7.62 -3.54 2.66
C LYS A 69 -8.01 -2.30 1.85
N ARG A 70 -9.08 -1.60 2.23
CA ARG A 70 -9.53 -0.36 1.58
C ARG A 70 -8.51 0.78 1.68
N LYS A 71 -7.83 0.92 2.82
CA LYS A 71 -6.73 1.90 2.96
C LYS A 71 -5.63 1.61 1.94
N ILE A 72 -5.16 0.36 1.88
CA ILE A 72 -4.02 -0.05 1.04
C ILE A 72 -4.36 0.09 -0.44
N LEU A 73 -5.53 -0.41 -0.87
CA LEU A 73 -5.94 -0.46 -2.29
C LEU A 73 -6.28 0.90 -2.91
N GLY A 74 -6.31 1.98 -2.13
CA GLY A 74 -6.48 3.32 -2.69
C GLY A 74 -6.85 4.41 -1.69
N GLY A 75 -7.36 4.06 -0.51
CA GLY A 75 -7.74 5.04 0.51
C GLY A 75 -6.57 5.93 0.95
N ASN A 76 -5.37 5.34 1.12
CA ASN A 76 -4.18 6.09 1.50
C ASN A 76 -3.70 7.03 0.40
N LEU A 77 -3.65 6.57 -0.85
CA LEU A 77 -3.27 7.41 -1.98
C LEU A 77 -4.27 8.57 -2.14
N ARG A 78 -5.58 8.29 -2.08
CA ARG A 78 -6.63 9.32 -2.11
C ARG A 78 -6.42 10.36 -1.02
N ARG A 79 -6.21 9.95 0.22
CA ARG A 79 -5.92 10.85 1.36
C ARG A 79 -4.70 11.74 1.09
N LEU A 80 -3.63 11.18 0.51
CA LEU A 80 -2.44 11.94 0.14
C LEU A 80 -2.71 12.94 -0.98
N MET A 81 -3.44 12.51 -2.01
CA MET A 81 -3.81 13.37 -3.13
C MET A 81 -4.67 14.55 -2.67
N ASP A 82 -5.59 14.32 -1.73
CA ASP A 82 -6.38 15.36 -1.09
C ASP A 82 -5.51 16.30 -0.24
N LYS A 83 -4.63 15.75 0.62
CA LYS A 83 -3.72 16.53 1.49
C LYS A 83 -2.85 17.49 0.67
N TYR A 84 -2.28 17.01 -0.43
CA TYR A 84 -1.35 17.79 -1.26
C TYR A 84 -2.02 18.46 -2.47
N ARG A 85 -3.32 18.26 -2.67
CA ARG A 85 -4.11 18.81 -3.78
C ARG A 85 -3.56 18.47 -5.17
N ILE A 86 -3.09 17.23 -5.36
CA ILE A 86 -2.37 16.76 -6.57
C ILE A 86 -3.23 15.89 -7.50
N TRP A 87 -4.50 16.22 -7.66
CA TRP A 87 -5.39 15.47 -8.55
C TRP A 87 -5.06 15.70 -10.03
N PRO A 88 -5.20 14.67 -10.90
CA PRO A 88 -5.12 14.84 -12.34
C PRO A 88 -6.13 15.88 -12.82
N ARG A 89 -5.74 16.66 -13.84
CA ARG A 89 -6.66 17.65 -14.44
C ARG A 89 -7.91 16.92 -14.95
N GLY A 90 -9.09 17.47 -14.65
CA GLY A 90 -10.38 16.90 -15.06
C GLY A 90 -10.95 15.83 -14.13
N TRP A 91 -10.27 15.48 -13.03
CA TRP A 91 -10.82 14.56 -12.03
C TRP A 91 -12.02 15.18 -11.30
N LYS A 92 -13.20 14.55 -11.41
CA LYS A 92 -14.41 14.94 -10.66
C LYS A 92 -14.40 14.22 -9.31
N ARG A 93 -14.50 14.98 -8.22
CA ARG A 93 -14.51 14.47 -6.84
C ARG A 93 -15.81 13.75 -6.49
#